data_AF-A0A8S3GZM6-F1
#
_entry.id   AF-A0A8S3GZM6-F1
#
_cell.length_a   1.000
_cell.length_b   1.000
_cell.length_c   1.000
_cell.angle_alpha   90.00
_cell.angle_beta   90.00
_cell.angle_gamma   90.00
#
_symmetry.space_group_name_H-M   'P 1'
#
loop_
_entity.id
_entity.type
_entity.pdbx_description
1 polymer ?
#
loop_
_entity_poly.entity_id
_entity_poly.type
_entity_poly.pdbx_seq_one_letter_code
_entity_poly.pdbx_strand_id
1 'polypeptide(L)'
;NVLTQQKSIRWNHGLTDIMIMMALIEHHLKVDVLKEFNTILFNCFHNLCQITDDEEYQFKEFKEKLPLAYAIKTIKTNDISRN
;
A
#
# COMPACT_ATOMS: atom_id res chain seq x y z
N ASN A 1 -30.19 -1.90 -6.37
CA ASN A 1 -28.74 -1.72 -6.57
C ASN A 1 -28.18 -0.86 -5.44
N VAL A 2 -27.62 -1.51 -4.41
CA VAL A 2 -26.95 -0.80 -3.32
C VAL A 2 -25.54 -0.44 -3.79
N LEU A 3 -25.28 0.85 -3.96
CA LEU A 3 -23.94 1.37 -4.28
C LEU A 3 -23.12 1.37 -2.98
N THR A 4 -22.25 0.38 -2.81
CA THR A 4 -21.27 0.39 -1.71
C THR A 4 -20.23 1.48 -1.99
N GLN A 5 -20.36 2.63 -1.33
CA GLN A 5 -19.31 3.66 -1.33
C GLN A 5 -18.10 3.12 -0.55
N GLN A 6 -17.07 2.68 -1.27
CA GLN A 6 -15.78 2.37 -0.65
C GLN A 6 -15.11 3.68 -0.21
N LYS A 7 -15.00 3.88 1.10
CA LYS A 7 -14.27 5.00 1.69
C LYS A 7 -12.77 4.73 1.56
N SER A 8 -12.13 5.26 0.52
CA SER A 8 -10.68 5.21 0.36
C SER A 8 -10.03 6.42 1.02
N ILE A 9 -9.16 6.19 2.00
CA ILE A 9 -8.31 7.24 2.57
C ILE A 9 -6.97 7.18 1.82
N ARG A 10 -6.54 8.31 1.22
CA ARG A 10 -5.27 8.42 0.49
C ARG A 10 -4.32 9.34 1.25
N TRP A 11 -3.08 8.89 1.48
CA TRP A 11 -2.00 9.66 2.10
C TRP A 11 -0.78 9.66 1.17
N ASN A 12 -0.22 10.83 0.87
CA ASN A 12 0.76 11.02 -0.21
C ASN A 12 2.23 11.16 0.25
N HIS A 13 2.61 10.87 1.49
CA HIS A 13 4.00 11.11 1.96
C HIS A 13 4.56 10.05 2.92
N GLY A 14 5.90 10.00 3.03
CA GLY A 14 6.74 9.02 3.75
C GLY A 14 6.55 8.89 5.26
N LEU A 15 5.43 9.39 5.78
CA LEU A 15 4.88 8.97 7.06
C LEU A 15 4.14 7.63 6.95
N THR A 16 3.87 7.14 5.73
CA THR A 16 3.15 5.89 5.45
C THR A 16 3.69 4.71 6.26
N ASP A 17 5.01 4.46 6.31
CA ASP A 17 5.52 3.25 6.97
C ASP A 17 5.33 3.32 8.49
N ILE A 18 5.73 4.43 9.12
CA ILE A 18 5.59 4.60 10.58
C ILE A 18 4.11 4.74 10.97
N MET A 19 3.32 5.54 10.25
CA MET A 19 1.90 5.73 10.57
C MET A 19 1.06 4.50 10.29
N ILE A 20 1.32 3.76 9.20
CA ILE A 20 0.63 2.49 8.95
C ILE A 20 1.04 1.48 10.01
N MET A 21 2.35 1.32 10.31
CA MET A 21 2.78 0.39 11.37
C MET A 21 2.10 0.73 12.70
N MET A 22 2.09 2.00 13.11
CA MET A 22 1.42 2.45 14.35
C MET A 22 -0.09 2.17 14.32
N ALA A 23 -0.79 2.49 13.23
CA ALA A 23 -2.22 2.23 13.10
C ALA A 23 -2.54 0.72 13.13
N LEU A 24 -1.71 -0.11 12.50
CA LEU A 24 -1.87 -1.57 12.55
C LEU A 24 -1.65 -2.11 13.96
N ILE A 25 -0.65 -1.60 14.69
CA ILE A 25 -0.39 -1.96 16.10
C ILE A 25 -1.57 -1.57 16.99
N GLU A 26 -2.10 -0.34 16.86
CA GLU A 26 -3.26 0.13 17.63
C GLU A 26 -4.51 -0.74 17.41
N HIS A 27 -4.63 -1.36 16.23
CA HIS A 27 -5.72 -2.26 15.90
C HIS A 27 -5.41 -3.75 16.15
N HIS A 28 -4.31 -4.07 16.84
CA HIS A 28 -3.85 -5.43 17.11
C HIS A 28 -3.69 -6.27 15.83
N LEU A 29 -3.26 -5.63 14.75
CA LEU A 29 -2.98 -6.27 13.46
C LEU A 29 -1.48 -6.56 13.37
N LYS A 30 -1.14 -7.84 13.41
CA LYS A 30 0.24 -8.29 13.19
C LYS A 30 0.52 -8.29 11.70
N VAL A 31 1.58 -7.61 11.27
CA VAL A 31 2.02 -7.65 9.87
C VAL A 31 2.72 -8.97 9.58
N ASP A 32 2.21 -9.68 8.57
CA ASP A 32 2.75 -10.95 8.08
C ASP A 32 3.64 -10.71 6.85
N VAL A 33 3.19 -9.81 5.96
CA VAL A 33 3.94 -9.41 4.76
C VAL A 33 3.83 -7.91 4.56
N LEU A 34 4.96 -7.24 4.35
CA LEU A 34 5.06 -5.89 3.81
C LEU A 34 5.92 -6.00 2.55
N LYS A 35 5.34 -5.69 1.39
CA LYS A 35 6.04 -5.71 0.11
C LYS A 35 5.88 -4.40 -0.61
N GLU A 36 7.01 -3.85 -1.04
CA GLU A 36 7.08 -2.63 -1.83
C GLU A 36 7.16 -2.98 -3.31
N PHE A 37 6.49 -2.19 -4.13
CA PHE A 37 6.48 -2.32 -5.58
C PHE A 37 6.88 -1.00 -6.19
N ASN A 38 7.80 -1.05 -7.13
CA ASN A 38 8.25 0.11 -7.90
C ASN A 38 7.32 0.40 -9.09
N THR A 39 6.18 -0.29 -9.15
CA THR A 39 5.20 -0.26 -10.24
C THR A 39 3.81 -0.02 -9.68
N ILE A 40 2.92 0.55 -10.48
CA ILE A 40 1.50 0.73 -10.16
C ILE A 40 0.62 0.26 -11.30
N LEU A 41 -0.62 -0.11 -10.98
CA LEU A 41 -1.57 -0.69 -11.94
C LEU A 41 -2.34 0.37 -12.76
N PHE A 42 -2.04 1.65 -12.57
CA PHE A 42 -2.79 2.74 -13.20
C PHE A 42 -1.86 3.88 -13.59
N ASN A 43 -2.07 4.47 -14.76
CA ASN A 43 -1.32 5.63 -15.20
C ASN A 43 -1.84 6.92 -14.52
N CYS A 44 -1.53 7.08 -13.22
CA CYS A 44 -2.04 8.18 -12.39
C CYS A 44 -1.08 9.36 -12.23
N PHE A 45 0.16 9.25 -12.74
CA PHE A 45 1.19 10.27 -12.58
C PHE A 45 1.80 10.65 -13.93
N HIS A 46 2.21 11.91 -14.05
CA HIS A 46 2.93 12.38 -15.23
C HIS A 46 4.29 11.65 -15.33
N ASN A 47 4.70 11.26 -16.54
CA ASN A 47 5.96 10.54 -16.81
C ASN A 47 6.05 9.07 -16.33
N LEU A 48 4.93 8.43 -16.06
CA LEU A 48 4.90 6.97 -15.99
C LEU A 48 5.01 6.36 -17.38
N CYS A 49 5.79 5.29 -17.49
CA CYS A 49 5.90 4.46 -18.67
C CYS A 49 5.31 3.09 -18.36
N GLN A 50 4.51 2.57 -19.29
CA GLN A 50 4.04 1.20 -19.23
C GLN A 50 5.21 0.25 -19.50
N ILE A 51 5.42 -0.71 -18.61
CA ILE A 51 6.54 -1.67 -18.69
C ILE A 51 6.09 -3.09 -19.07
N THR A 52 4.80 -3.40 -18.91
CA THR A 52 4.19 -4.68 -19.29
C THR A 52 2.83 -4.47 -19.96
N ASP A 53 2.32 -5.49 -20.64
CA ASP A 53 0.99 -5.47 -21.25
C ASP A 53 -0.15 -5.52 -20.19
N ASP A 54 0.16 -5.89 -18.95
CA ASP A 54 -0.78 -6.07 -17.83
C ASP A 54 -0.96 -4.80 -16.96
N GLU A 55 -0.98 -3.62 -17.59
CA GLU A 55 -1.21 -2.33 -16.92
C GLU A 55 -0.18 -1.97 -15.82
N GLU A 56 1.06 -2.48 -15.88
CA GLU A 56 2.11 -2.05 -14.95
C GLU A 56 2.84 -0.80 -15.45
N TYR A 57 2.84 0.24 -14.62
CA TYR A 57 3.44 1.54 -14.90
C TYR A 57 4.56 1.88 -13.91
N GLN A 58 5.67 2.43 -14.40
CA GLN A 58 6.83 2.84 -13.61
C GLN A 58 7.43 4.15 -14.12
N PHE A 59 8.08 4.94 -13.25
CA PHE A 59 8.85 6.10 -13.69
C PHE A 59 10.15 5.68 -14.40
N LYS A 60 10.34 6.15 -15.63
CA LYS A 60 11.53 5.84 -16.45
C LYS A 60 12.86 6.27 -15.80
N GLU A 61 12.83 7.39 -15.09
CA GLU A 61 14.01 8.01 -14.47
C GLU A 61 14.40 7.31 -13.16
N PHE A 62 13.41 6.89 -12.38
CA PHE A 62 13.64 6.33 -11.04
C PHE A 62 13.70 4.81 -11.03
N LYS A 63 13.16 4.12 -12.05
CA LYS A 63 13.15 2.65 -12.16
C LYS A 63 12.83 2.00 -10.81
N GLU A 64 13.75 1.19 -10.28
CA GLU A 64 13.60 0.42 -9.04
C GLU A 64 13.94 1.21 -7.76
N LYS A 65 14.24 2.50 -7.87
CA LYS A 65 14.69 3.31 -6.73
C LYS A 65 13.56 4.02 -5.99
N LEU A 66 12.33 3.94 -6.50
CA LEU A 66 11.17 4.62 -5.93
C LEU A 66 10.02 3.63 -5.78
N PRO A 67 9.67 3.21 -4.54
CA PRO A 67 8.47 2.43 -4.30
C PRO A 67 7.24 3.30 -4.56
N LEU A 68 6.33 2.79 -5.39
CA LEU A 68 5.11 3.47 -5.81
C LEU A 68 3.84 2.84 -5.20
N ALA A 69 3.91 1.56 -4.84
CA ALA A 69 2.83 0.86 -4.17
C ALA A 69 3.37 -0.03 -3.06
N TYR A 70 2.51 -0.27 -2.07
CA TYR A 70 2.79 -1.15 -0.95
C TYR A 70 1.64 -2.14 -0.82
N ALA A 71 1.97 -3.43 -0.67
CA ALA A 71 1.01 -4.44 -0.26
C ALA A 71 1.31 -4.89 1.16
N ILE A 72 0.28 -4.92 1.99
CA ILE A 72 0.38 -5.30 3.39
C ILE A 72 -0.62 -6.41 3.66
N LYS A 73 -0.11 -7.54 4.15
CA LYS A 73 -0.92 -8.63 4.67
C LYS A 73 -0.82 -8.61 6.18
N THR A 74 -1.96 -8.57 6.84
CA THR A 74 -2.03 -8.58 8.31
C THR A 74 -2.89 -9.73 8.80
N ILE A 75 -2.58 -10.18 10.01
CA ILE A 75 -3.36 -11.14 10.76
C ILE A 75 -3.90 -10.41 11.99
N LYS A 76 -5.23 -10.35 12.10
CA LYS A 76 -5.87 -9.79 13.30
C LYS A 76 -5.61 -10.73 14.46
N THR A 77 -4.85 -10.25 15.43
CA THR A 77 -4.59 -10.99 16.65
C THR A 77 -5.57 -10.48 17.69
N ASN A 78 -6.52 -11.32 18.10
CA ASN A 78 -7.28 -11.05 19.30
C ASN A 78 -6.38 -11.46 20.48
N ASP A 79 -5.37 -10.66 20.80
CA ASP A 79 -4.66 -10.85 22.06
C ASP A 79 -5.61 -10.44 23.19
N ILE A 80 -6.45 -11.40 23.59
CA ILE A 80 -7.09 -11.43 24.90
C ILE A 80 -6.04 -11.96 25.87
N SER A 81 -4.90 -11.27 26.00
CA SER A 81 -4.09 -11.41 27.20
C SER A 81 -4.76 -10.57 28.28
N ARG A 82 -5.84 -11.13 28.84
CA ARG A 82 -6.23 -10.81 30.22
C ARG A 82 -5.09 -11.35 31.10
N ASN A 83 -4.21 -10.45 31.53
CA ASN A 83 -3.53 -10.57 32.81
C ASN A 83 -4.00 -9.40 33.67
#